data_AF-A0AA96THR4-F1
#
_entry.id   AF-A0AA96THR4-F1
#
_cell.length_a   1.000
_cell.length_b   1.000
_cell.length_c   1.000
_cell.angle_alpha   90.00
_cell.angle_beta   90.00
_cell.angle_gamma   90.00
#
_symmetry.space_group_name_H-M   'P 1'
#
loop_
_entity.id
_entity.type
_entity.pdbx_description
1 polymer ?
#
loop_
_entity_poly.entity_id
_entity_poly.type
_entity_poly.pdbx_seq_one_letter_code
_entity_poly.pdbx_strand_id
1 'polypeptide(L)'
;MTPTEPFVYGDSLGNKVAGAQVYFRLDHRPFKVLRPGPRDRTPGERLDLLFAGPSDVERAAGITTALPEGYVVVSPLPSPSDRSLPQIVVVDGADGLNGFGWEAGGQIACTVANGWVSFTVVVRDTAGGERGPYDCK
;
A
#
# COMPACT_ATOMS: atom_id res chain seq x y z
N MET A 1 31.21 -16.81 4.30
CA MET A 1 29.77 -16.54 4.22
C MET A 1 29.62 -15.13 3.68
N THR A 2 29.33 -15.00 2.40
CA THR A 2 29.18 -13.70 1.75
C THR A 2 27.86 -13.08 2.20
N PRO A 3 27.83 -11.82 2.67
CA PRO A 3 26.57 -11.14 2.93
C PRO A 3 25.80 -11.05 1.62
N THR A 4 24.60 -11.61 1.57
CA THR A 4 23.67 -11.41 0.45
C THR A 4 23.35 -9.91 0.42
N GLU A 5 23.91 -9.19 -0.54
CA GLU A 5 23.69 -7.75 -0.72
C GLU A 5 22.19 -7.42 -0.71
N PRO A 6 21.73 -6.42 0.04
CA PRO A 6 20.36 -5.95 -0.07
C PRO A 6 20.18 -5.33 -1.46
N PHE A 7 19.27 -5.91 -2.23
CA PHE A 7 18.94 -5.58 -3.61
C PHE A 7 19.00 -4.09 -3.93
N VAL A 8 19.62 -3.77 -5.08
CA VAL A 8 19.76 -2.41 -5.62
C VAL A 8 18.38 -1.88 -6.05
N TYR A 9 18.13 -0.64 -5.68
CA TYR A 9 16.96 0.14 -6.01
C TYR A 9 16.73 0.22 -7.53
N GLY A 10 15.50 -0.03 -7.98
CA GLY A 10 15.07 0.28 -9.36
C GLY A 10 15.46 -0.74 -10.44
N ASP A 11 16.12 -1.86 -10.12
CA ASP A 11 16.20 -2.95 -11.09
C ASP A 11 14.79 -3.49 -11.30
N SER A 12 14.29 -3.34 -12.54
CA SER A 12 13.10 -4.04 -12.98
C SER A 12 13.40 -5.50 -12.73
N LEU A 13 12.80 -6.09 -11.69
CA LEU A 13 12.91 -7.51 -11.42
C LEU A 13 12.40 -8.21 -12.67
N GLY A 14 13.31 -8.51 -13.60
CA GLY A 14 13.03 -9.32 -14.77
C GLY A 14 12.29 -10.55 -14.29
N ASN A 15 11.47 -11.15 -15.17
CA ASN A 15 10.37 -12.10 -14.90
C ASN A 15 10.54 -13.21 -13.82
N LYS A 16 11.67 -13.34 -13.14
CA LYS A 16 12.10 -14.39 -12.22
C LYS A 16 12.03 -14.11 -10.71
N VAL A 17 11.72 -12.91 -10.23
CA VAL A 17 11.39 -12.73 -8.80
C VAL A 17 9.89 -12.44 -8.68
N ALA A 18 9.17 -13.39 -8.09
CA ALA A 18 7.83 -13.14 -7.59
C ALA A 18 7.92 -12.09 -6.48
N GLY A 19 7.11 -11.05 -6.53
CA GLY A 19 7.12 -9.99 -5.53
C GLY A 19 5.78 -9.27 -5.47
N ALA A 20 5.38 -8.89 -4.26
CA ALA A 20 4.15 -8.15 -4.03
C ALA A 20 4.36 -6.67 -4.37
N GLN A 21 3.41 -6.08 -5.10
CA GLN A 21 3.46 -4.66 -5.46
C GLN A 21 2.90 -3.80 -4.33
N VAL A 22 3.67 -2.78 -3.95
CA VAL A 22 3.28 -1.77 -2.96
C VAL A 22 3.58 -0.39 -3.55
N TYR A 23 2.71 0.59 -3.31
CA TYR A 23 2.85 1.93 -3.88
C TYR A 23 3.22 2.95 -2.81
N PHE A 24 4.45 3.45 -2.91
CA PHE A 24 4.95 4.57 -2.13
C PHE A 24 4.92 5.85 -2.98
N ARG A 25 5.68 6.87 -2.57
CA ARG A 25 5.79 8.14 -3.28
C ARG A 25 7.23 8.44 -3.63
N LEU A 26 7.45 8.90 -4.85
CA LEU A 26 8.69 9.51 -5.30
C LEU A 26 8.32 10.83 -5.98
N ASP A 27 8.92 11.94 -5.55
CA ASP A 27 8.60 13.29 -6.05
C ASP A 27 7.09 13.58 -6.09
N HIS A 28 6.41 13.25 -4.99
CA HIS A 28 4.96 13.38 -4.80
C HIS A 28 4.06 12.49 -5.67
N ARG A 29 4.62 11.64 -6.54
CA ARG A 29 3.87 10.75 -7.44
C ARG A 29 3.84 9.32 -6.91
N PRO A 30 2.80 8.51 -7.23
CA PRO A 30 2.79 7.08 -6.92
C PRO A 30 4.01 6.39 -7.53
N PHE A 31 4.76 5.67 -6.70
CA PHE A 31 5.95 4.92 -7.10
C PHE A 31 5.82 3.46 -6.66
N LYS A 32 5.89 2.55 -7.63
CA LYS A 32 5.74 1.12 -7.39
C LYS A 32 7.04 0.52 -6.87
N VAL A 33 6.95 -0.16 -5.74
CA VAL A 33 8.01 -0.97 -5.14
C VAL A 33 7.62 -2.43 -5.15
N LEU A 34 8.59 -3.31 -5.40
CA LEU A 34 8.42 -4.76 -5.32
C LEU A 34 8.99 -5.26 -4.00
N ARG A 35 8.12 -5.84 -3.16
CA ARG A 35 8.50 -6.49 -1.91
C ARG A 35 8.74 -7.98 -2.16
N PRO A 36 9.79 -8.59 -1.55
CA PRO A 36 10.01 -10.04 -1.65
C PRO A 36 8.79 -10.86 -1.20
N GLY A 37 8.53 -11.98 -1.88
CA GLY A 37 7.48 -12.94 -1.52
C GLY A 37 6.48 -13.22 -2.65
N PRO A 38 5.36 -13.90 -2.36
CA PRO A 38 4.41 -14.28 -3.40
C PRO A 38 3.83 -13.07 -4.15
N ARG A 39 3.59 -13.21 -5.47
CA ARG A 39 2.97 -12.16 -6.29
C ARG A 39 1.48 -12.00 -5.97
N ASP A 40 0.85 -13.09 -5.54
CA ASP A 40 -0.57 -13.26 -5.27
C ASP A 40 -0.94 -12.97 -3.81
N ARG A 41 -0.12 -12.20 -3.09
CA ARG A 41 -0.47 -11.70 -1.75
C ARG A 41 -1.86 -11.07 -1.76
N THR A 42 -2.61 -11.40 -0.72
CA THR A 42 -3.92 -10.81 -0.46
C THR A 42 -3.80 -9.29 -0.36
N PRO A 43 -4.90 -8.56 -0.61
CA PRO A 43 -4.95 -7.13 -0.32
C PRO A 43 -4.46 -6.75 1.08
N GLY A 44 -4.85 -7.50 2.11
CA GLY A 44 -4.43 -7.27 3.50
C GLY A 44 -2.91 -7.35 3.67
N GLU A 45 -2.28 -8.43 3.20
CA GLU A 45 -0.82 -8.59 3.32
C GLU A 45 -0.03 -7.52 2.55
N ARG A 46 -0.59 -6.99 1.46
CA ARG A 46 0.02 -5.87 0.72
C ARG A 46 -0.11 -4.56 1.48
N LEU A 47 -1.22 -4.37 2.19
CA LEU A 47 -1.38 -3.22 3.08
C LEU A 47 -0.46 -3.33 4.29
N ASP A 48 -0.26 -4.50 4.88
CA ASP A 48 0.72 -4.66 5.98
C ASP A 48 2.11 -4.19 5.54
N LEU A 49 2.52 -4.52 4.31
CA LEU A 49 3.78 -4.06 3.71
C LEU A 49 3.81 -2.55 3.43
N LEU A 50 2.66 -1.95 3.12
CA LEU A 50 2.54 -0.50 2.90
C LEU A 50 2.62 0.27 4.23
N PHE A 51 1.90 -0.19 5.25
CA PHE A 51 1.86 0.40 6.59
C PHE A 51 3.18 0.21 7.35
N ALA A 52 3.95 -0.83 7.05
CA ALA A 52 5.34 -0.94 7.50
C ALA A 52 6.26 0.16 6.94
N GLY A 53 5.85 0.84 5.87
CA GLY A 53 6.55 1.97 5.27
C GLY A 53 7.70 1.60 4.32
N PRO A 54 8.37 2.62 3.76
CA PRO A 54 9.58 2.43 2.97
C PRO A 54 10.71 1.85 3.84
N SER A 55 11.63 1.10 3.24
CA SER A 55 12.89 0.69 3.87
C SER A 55 13.89 1.85 3.92
N ASP A 56 14.97 1.73 4.70
CA ASP A 56 15.97 2.80 4.80
C ASP A 56 16.68 3.09 3.47
N VAL A 57 16.92 2.05 2.66
CA VAL A 57 17.47 2.20 1.30
C VAL A 57 16.53 2.99 0.40
N GLU A 58 15.22 2.74 0.52
CA GLU A 58 14.21 3.45 -0.25
C GLU A 58 14.05 4.89 0.19
N ARG A 59 14.08 5.14 1.51
CA ARG A 59 14.12 6.51 2.06
C ARG A 59 15.34 7.27 1.58
N ALA A 60 16.52 6.63 1.57
CA ALA A 60 17.75 7.22 1.05
C ALA A 60 17.66 7.58 -0.45
N ALA A 61 16.81 6.88 -1.21
CA ALA A 61 16.51 7.17 -2.60
C ALA A 61 15.34 8.17 -2.80
N GLY A 62 14.83 8.77 -1.73
CA GLY A 62 13.75 9.76 -1.78
C GLY A 62 12.34 9.17 -1.79
N ILE A 63 12.18 7.85 -1.59
CA ILE A 63 10.85 7.26 -1.40
C ILE A 63 10.28 7.67 -0.06
N THR A 64 9.06 8.17 -0.10
CA THR A 64 8.28 8.56 1.10
C THR A 64 6.95 7.85 1.12
N THR A 65 6.26 7.92 2.27
CA THR A 65 4.86 7.51 2.40
C THR A 65 4.05 8.70 2.90
N ALA A 66 2.83 8.86 2.40
CA ALA A 66 1.83 9.78 2.93
C ALA A 66 0.93 9.11 3.96
N LEU A 67 1.11 7.81 4.24
CA LEU A 67 0.40 7.18 5.34
C LEU A 67 0.80 7.82 6.67
N PRO A 68 -0.18 8.18 7.52
CA PRO A 68 0.09 8.64 8.87
C PRO A 68 0.73 7.53 9.71
N GLU A 69 1.63 7.91 10.61
CA GLU A 69 2.25 6.99 11.56
C GLU A 69 1.24 6.52 12.62
N GLY A 70 1.50 5.35 13.22
CA GLY A 70 0.69 4.83 14.32
C GLY A 70 -0.63 4.18 13.90
N TYR A 71 -0.87 4.00 12.60
CA TYR A 71 -2.02 3.28 12.10
C TYR A 71 -1.70 1.82 11.78
N VAL A 72 -2.67 0.95 12.01
CA VAL A 72 -2.63 -0.48 11.62
C VAL A 72 -3.88 -0.85 10.85
N VAL A 73 -3.78 -1.88 9.99
CA VAL A 73 -4.95 -2.42 9.28
C VAL A 73 -5.59 -3.49 10.16
N VAL A 74 -6.90 -3.34 10.42
CA VAL A 74 -7.62 -4.16 11.42
C VAL A 74 -8.50 -5.21 10.78
N SER A 75 -8.93 -4.99 9.53
CA SER A 75 -9.84 -5.91 8.84
C SER A 75 -9.18 -6.48 7.60
N PRO A 76 -9.22 -7.81 7.41
CA PRO A 76 -8.87 -8.39 6.14
C PRO A 76 -9.89 -7.87 5.13
N LEU A 77 -9.39 -7.09 4.17
CA LEU A 77 -10.16 -6.73 2.99
C LEU A 77 -10.80 -8.00 2.43
N PRO A 78 -12.13 -8.07 2.24
CA PRO A 78 -12.72 -9.21 1.58
C PRO A 78 -12.02 -9.40 0.24
N SER A 79 -11.77 -10.67 -0.13
CA SER A 79 -11.25 -10.96 -1.46
C SER A 79 -12.18 -10.28 -2.47
N PRO A 80 -11.66 -9.50 -3.43
CA PRO A 80 -12.47 -8.67 -4.32
C PRO A 80 -13.19 -9.55 -5.35
N SER A 81 -14.19 -10.29 -4.87
CA SER A 81 -15.10 -11.10 -5.66
C SER A 81 -16.11 -10.23 -6.40
N ASP A 82 -16.40 -9.02 -5.89
CA ASP A 82 -17.13 -7.99 -6.62
C ASP A 82 -16.31 -6.70 -6.75
N ARG A 83 -15.74 -6.51 -7.96
CA ARG A 83 -14.91 -5.36 -8.32
C ARG A 83 -15.73 -4.10 -8.61
N SER A 84 -17.06 -4.21 -8.59
CA SER A 84 -18.00 -3.11 -8.85
C SER A 84 -18.29 -2.29 -7.59
N LEU A 85 -17.91 -2.81 -6.42
CA LEU A 85 -18.12 -2.16 -5.12
C LEU A 85 -16.81 -1.59 -4.56
N PRO A 86 -16.87 -0.42 -3.90
CA PRO A 86 -15.73 0.10 -3.15
C PRO A 86 -15.26 -0.92 -2.11
N GLN A 87 -13.95 -1.14 -2.05
CA GLN A 87 -13.37 -1.98 -1.01
C GLN A 87 -13.17 -1.17 0.25
N ILE A 88 -13.56 -1.73 1.40
CA ILE A 88 -13.49 -1.02 2.69
C ILE A 88 -12.23 -1.46 3.43
N VAL A 89 -11.23 -0.59 3.51
CA VAL A 89 -10.06 -0.79 4.35
C VAL A 89 -10.36 -0.27 5.74
N VAL A 90 -10.39 -1.15 6.73
CA VAL A 90 -10.53 -0.72 8.12
C VAL A 90 -9.16 -0.51 8.73
N VAL A 91 -8.94 0.67 9.28
CA VAL A 91 -7.71 1.05 10.00
C VAL A 91 -8.03 1.35 11.46
N ASP A 92 -7.05 1.14 12.33
CA ASP A 92 -7.08 1.59 13.72
C ASP A 92 -5.91 2.53 13.96
N GLY A 93 -6.19 3.62 14.67
CA GLY A 93 -5.22 4.67 14.97
C GLY A 93 -5.80 5.60 16.04
N ALA A 94 -4.93 6.10 16.92
CA ALA A 94 -5.36 6.90 18.08
C ALA A 94 -6.11 8.18 17.68
N ASP A 95 -5.84 8.72 16.49
CA ASP A 95 -6.40 9.98 15.99
C ASP A 95 -7.62 9.81 15.04
N GLY A 96 -8.24 8.62 15.00
CA GLY A 96 -9.38 8.37 14.11
C GLY A 96 -8.95 8.32 12.65
N LEU A 97 -9.57 9.08 11.73
CA LEU A 97 -9.08 9.28 10.35
C LEU A 97 -8.37 10.63 10.14
N ASN A 98 -7.99 11.31 11.21
CA ASN A 98 -7.25 12.57 11.10
C ASN A 98 -5.82 12.28 10.61
N GLY A 99 -5.45 12.86 9.47
CA GLY A 99 -4.19 12.55 8.77
C GLY A 99 -4.36 11.71 7.50
N PHE A 100 -5.53 11.08 7.30
CA PHE A 100 -5.85 10.44 6.02
C PHE A 100 -6.29 11.47 4.97
N GLY A 101 -5.31 11.95 4.22
CA GLY A 101 -5.51 12.76 3.01
C GLY A 101 -5.67 11.94 1.74
N TRP A 102 -5.90 12.63 0.62
CA TRP A 102 -6.04 12.01 -0.71
C TRP A 102 -4.79 11.21 -1.13
N GLU A 103 -3.61 11.64 -0.71
CA GLU A 103 -2.34 10.97 -1.02
C GLU A 103 -2.23 9.61 -0.33
N ALA A 104 -2.57 9.55 0.96
CA ALA A 104 -2.61 8.32 1.74
C ALA A 104 -3.63 7.34 1.17
N GLY A 105 -4.84 7.84 0.87
CA GLY A 105 -5.91 7.06 0.25
C GLY A 105 -5.53 6.51 -1.13
N GLY A 106 -4.85 7.31 -1.97
CA GLY A 106 -4.36 6.90 -3.28
C GLY A 106 -3.29 5.80 -3.19
N GLN A 107 -2.37 5.87 -2.23
CA GLN A 107 -1.39 4.80 -1.99
C GLN A 107 -2.04 3.48 -1.60
N ILE A 108 -3.05 3.52 -0.72
CA ILE A 108 -3.84 2.34 -0.34
C ILE A 108 -4.56 1.80 -1.57
N ALA A 109 -5.26 2.64 -2.33
CA ALA A 109 -5.99 2.25 -3.53
C ALA A 109 -5.07 1.58 -4.56
N CYS A 110 -3.91 2.17 -4.87
CA CYS A 110 -2.94 1.59 -5.80
C CYS A 110 -2.37 0.27 -5.30
N THR A 111 -2.03 0.19 -4.02
CA THR A 111 -1.48 -1.01 -3.39
C THR A 111 -2.47 -2.16 -3.43
N VAL A 112 -3.76 -1.90 -3.19
CA VAL A 112 -4.79 -2.93 -3.22
C VAL A 112 -5.17 -3.31 -4.66
N ALA A 113 -5.33 -2.33 -5.56
CA ALA A 113 -5.76 -2.55 -6.93
C ALA A 113 -4.83 -3.46 -7.74
N ASN A 114 -3.52 -3.49 -7.44
CA ASN A 114 -2.53 -4.31 -8.15
C ASN A 114 -2.54 -4.15 -9.69
N GLY A 115 -2.89 -2.96 -10.20
CA GLY A 115 -3.02 -2.72 -11.65
C GLY A 115 -4.44 -2.93 -12.21
N TRP A 116 -5.48 -2.98 -11.38
CA TRP A 116 -6.86 -2.90 -11.85
C TRP A 116 -7.27 -1.47 -12.20
N VAL A 117 -7.94 -1.31 -13.35
CA VAL A 117 -8.29 -0.02 -13.96
C VAL A 117 -9.59 0.62 -13.42
N SER A 118 -10.35 -0.09 -12.59
CA SER A 118 -11.60 0.41 -12.01
C SER A 118 -11.75 -0.12 -10.59
N PHE A 119 -10.99 0.46 -9.66
CA PHE A 119 -10.95 0.02 -8.28
C PHE A 119 -10.96 1.23 -7.34
N THR A 120 -11.89 1.24 -6.38
CA THR A 120 -11.99 2.30 -5.38
C THR A 120 -11.89 1.73 -3.97
N VAL A 121 -11.31 2.51 -3.06
CA VAL A 121 -11.17 2.19 -1.65
C VAL A 121 -11.86 3.24 -0.80
N VAL A 122 -12.62 2.81 0.19
CA VAL A 122 -13.04 3.63 1.32
C VAL A 122 -12.19 3.22 2.52
N VAL A 123 -11.58 4.19 3.19
CA VAL A 123 -10.88 3.96 4.45
C VAL A 123 -11.86 4.24 5.58
N ARG A 124 -12.04 3.27 6.48
CA ARG A 124 -12.92 3.36 7.64
C ARG A 124 -12.10 3.19 8.92
N ASP A 125 -12.38 3.98 9.96
CA ASP A 125 -11.79 3.73 11.28
C ASP A 125 -12.65 2.75 12.11
N THR A 126 -12.12 2.30 13.25
CA THR A 126 -12.82 1.42 14.20
C THR A 126 -14.02 2.09 14.88
N ALA A 127 -14.08 3.42 14.89
CA ALA A 127 -15.21 4.21 15.39
C ALA A 127 -16.35 4.38 14.35
N GLY A 128 -16.14 3.95 13.10
CA GLY A 128 -17.12 4.02 12.02
C GLY A 128 -17.03 5.28 11.15
N GLY A 129 -16.03 6.14 11.36
CA GLY A 129 -15.71 7.25 10.46
C GLY A 129 -15.19 6.74 9.12
N GLU A 130 -15.52 7.42 8.02
CA GLU A 130 -15.13 7.04 6.66
C GLU A 130 -14.47 8.20 5.90
N ARG A 131 -13.52 7.86 5.03
CA ARG A 131 -12.98 8.76 4.01
C ARG A 131 -12.76 8.06 2.67
N GLY A 132 -12.93 8.82 1.59
CA GLY A 132 -12.87 8.34 0.21
C GLY A 132 -14.16 8.67 -0.55
N PRO A 133 -14.45 7.96 -1.66
CA PRO A 133 -13.64 6.89 -2.25
C PRO A 133 -12.33 7.40 -2.83
N TYR A 134 -11.29 6.57 -2.76
CA TYR A 134 -9.98 6.81 -3.36
C TYR A 134 -9.75 5.84 -4.50
N ASP A 135 -9.12 6.32 -5.56
CA ASP A 135 -8.73 5.53 -6.71
C ASP A 135 -7.23 5.64 -6.99
N CYS A 136 -6.70 4.69 -7.75
CA CYS A 136 -5.33 4.74 -8.24
C CYS A 136 -5.28 5.52 -9.55
N LYS A 137 -4.88 6.79 -9.50
CA LYS A 137 -4.68 7.67 -10.67
C LYS A 137 -3.32 8.35 -10.65
#